data_AF-A0A368H5S6-F1
#
_entry.id   AF-A0A368H5S6-F1
#
_cell.length_a   1.000
_cell.length_b   1.000
_cell.length_c   1.000
_cell.angle_alpha   90.00
_cell.angle_beta   90.00
_cell.angle_gamma   90.00
#
_symmetry.space_group_name_H-M   'P 1'
#
loop_
_entity.id
_entity.type
_entity.pdbx_description
1 polymer ?
#
loop_
_entity_poly.entity_id
_entity_poly.type
_entity_poly.pdbx_seq_one_letter_code
_entity_poly.pdbx_strand_id
1 'polypeptide(L)'
;MNRHFLSAALIILVFLWRDDVLRYLHVIEDSLLPVDPLDFGFLDELVDTEHGLILRGSDPAYSNCSTWELSINETIGYGWSKSVHSLSAATVIKRPYLDGRTFQNCFHTNFGKEDWELRCHMEILRGFINEIKMLLLLRDNYNVIKLISYCIPRNPWKNLENVNIITERGTPVDLFLLLQLSLSQRDHLFKALHSFFVGNPTLRLHDFRRQQLVMVDDQPKIVDFDEAYFIDADSESDHYQSIIKQKLIAELLVNYTDTGLQHDC
;
A
#
# COMPACT_ATOMS: atom_id res chain seq x y z
N MET A 1 28.03 31.25 35.28
CA MET A 1 27.48 30.78 33.98
C MET A 1 26.99 29.35 34.19
N ASN A 2 25.69 29.18 34.43
CA ASN A 2 25.13 27.96 35.04
C ASN A 2 24.91 26.85 34.01
N ARG A 3 25.54 25.69 34.24
CA ARG A 3 25.46 24.46 33.42
C ARG A 3 24.05 23.85 33.33
N HIS A 4 23.06 24.34 34.09
CA HIS A 4 21.69 23.85 34.04
C HIS A 4 20.82 24.48 32.93
N PHE A 5 21.26 25.58 32.31
CA PHE A 5 20.52 26.20 31.19
C PHE A 5 20.74 25.48 29.84
N LEU A 6 21.86 24.78 29.68
CA LEU A 6 22.18 24.05 28.46
C LEU A 6 21.43 22.72 28.32
N SER A 7 21.01 22.11 29.43
CA SER A 7 20.26 20.83 29.39
C SER A 7 18.77 21.04 29.14
N ALA A 8 18.18 22.15 29.59
CA ALA A 8 16.79 22.50 29.28
C ALA A 8 16.60 22.93 27.82
N ALA A 9 17.58 23.67 27.26
CA ALA A 9 17.55 24.08 25.85
C ALA A 9 17.65 22.88 24.88
N LEU A 10 18.39 21.83 25.25
CA LEU A 10 18.51 20.61 24.43
C LEU A 10 17.24 19.75 24.47
N ILE A 11 16.56 19.68 25.62
CA ILE A 11 15.28 18.98 25.75
C ILE A 11 14.17 19.74 25.00
N ILE A 12 14.17 21.07 25.05
CA ILE A 12 13.23 21.92 24.30
C ILE A 12 13.48 21.82 22.79
N LEU A 13 14.72 21.69 22.32
CA LEU A 13 15.03 21.48 20.90
C LEU A 13 14.60 20.09 20.40
N VAL A 14 14.68 19.05 21.24
CA VAL A 14 14.20 17.70 20.90
C VAL A 14 12.66 17.64 20.87
N PHE A 15 11.98 18.44 21.71
CA PHE A 15 10.52 18.58 21.65
C PHE A 15 10.04 19.45 20.47
N LEU A 16 10.75 20.54 20.15
CA LEU A 16 10.40 21.43 19.04
C LEU A 16 10.52 20.77 17.65
N TRP A 17 11.39 19.77 17.47
CA TRP A 17 11.50 19.02 16.22
C TRP A 17 10.39 17.98 16.01
N ARG A 18 9.77 17.51 17.10
CA ARG A 18 8.61 16.59 17.03
C ARG A 18 7.31 17.37 16.78
N ASP A 19 7.25 18.61 17.25
CA ASP A 19 6.09 19.49 17.09
C ASP A 19 5.96 20.07 15.68
N ASP A 20 7.03 20.28 14.91
CA ASP A 20 6.89 20.86 13.58
C ASP A 20 6.16 19.94 12.59
N VAL A 21 6.30 18.61 12.69
CA VAL A 21 5.53 17.66 11.87
C VAL A 21 4.05 17.62 12.30
N LEU A 22 3.78 17.59 13.61
CA LEU A 22 2.42 17.61 14.16
C LEU A 22 1.70 18.95 13.94
N ARG A 23 2.43 20.06 13.99
CA ARG A 23 1.90 21.42 13.76
C ARG A 23 1.67 21.69 12.27
N TYR A 24 2.49 21.12 11.38
CA TYR A 24 2.19 21.09 9.95
C TYR A 24 1.00 20.18 9.63
N LEU A 25 0.82 19.07 10.33
CA LEU A 25 -0.37 18.22 10.22
C LEU A 25 -1.63 18.98 10.69
N HIS A 26 -1.58 19.69 11.82
CA HIS A 26 -2.71 20.46 12.32
C HIS A 26 -3.06 21.70 11.48
N VAL A 27 -2.08 22.40 10.89
CA VAL A 27 -2.36 23.53 9.98
C VAL A 27 -2.98 23.05 8.66
N ILE A 28 -2.69 21.81 8.23
CA ILE A 28 -3.33 21.17 7.06
C ILE A 28 -4.73 20.65 7.42
N GLU A 29 -4.93 20.11 8.63
CA GLU A 29 -6.24 19.65 9.15
C GLU A 29 -7.25 20.81 9.32
N ASP A 30 -6.81 21.96 9.84
CA ASP A 30 -7.73 23.03 10.23
C ASP A 30 -8.20 23.94 9.06
N SER A 31 -7.52 23.91 7.91
CA SER A 31 -7.78 24.90 6.83
C SER A 31 -8.42 24.35 5.56
N LEU A 32 -8.46 23.03 5.30
CA LEU A 32 -8.80 22.52 3.97
C LEU A 32 -9.73 21.28 3.94
N LEU A 33 -11.02 21.47 4.29
CA LEU A 33 -12.11 20.47 4.18
C LEU A 33 -11.92 19.24 5.11
N PRO A 34 -13.00 18.47 5.44
CA PRO A 34 -12.89 17.26 6.26
C PRO A 34 -12.19 16.19 5.45
N VAL A 35 -10.88 16.32 5.39
CA VAL A 35 -9.96 15.41 4.78
C VAL A 35 -9.50 14.57 5.95
N ASP A 36 -10.03 13.34 6.07
CA ASP A 36 -9.69 12.46 7.17
C ASP A 36 -8.18 12.48 7.40
N PRO A 37 -7.74 12.71 8.66
CA PRO A 37 -6.33 12.85 8.96
C PRO A 37 -5.60 11.59 8.53
N LEU A 38 -4.37 11.77 8.00
CA LEU A 38 -3.56 10.63 7.63
C LEU A 38 -3.33 9.76 8.87
N ASP A 39 -3.84 8.53 8.83
CA ASP A 39 -3.67 7.61 9.94
C ASP A 39 -2.24 7.09 9.96
N PHE A 40 -1.49 7.65 10.91
CA PHE A 40 -0.11 7.33 11.20
C PHE A 40 0.01 6.51 12.50
N GLY A 41 -1.06 5.84 12.95
CA GLY A 41 -1.04 5.02 14.18
C GLY A 41 -0.01 3.88 14.18
N PHE A 42 0.57 3.55 13.02
CA PHE A 42 1.62 2.55 12.85
C PHE A 42 3.06 3.12 12.93
N LEU A 43 3.24 4.44 13.21
CA LEU A 43 4.57 5.08 13.24
C LEU A 43 5.51 4.54 14.32
N ASP A 44 5.04 3.78 15.32
CA ASP A 44 5.94 3.22 16.35
C ASP A 44 6.95 2.22 15.75
N GLU A 45 6.64 1.64 14.59
CA GLU A 45 7.55 0.80 13.82
C GLU A 45 8.55 1.60 12.96
N LEU A 46 8.45 2.94 12.94
CA LEU A 46 9.30 3.81 12.14
C LEU A 46 10.50 4.35 12.90
N VAL A 47 11.52 4.69 12.13
CA VAL A 47 12.68 5.46 12.57
C VAL A 47 12.81 6.68 11.67
N ASP A 48 12.91 7.86 12.28
CA ASP A 48 13.27 9.09 11.57
C ASP A 48 14.77 9.10 11.29
N THR A 49 15.12 9.35 10.03
CA THR A 49 16.49 9.44 9.54
C THR A 49 16.70 10.77 8.82
N GLU A 50 17.93 11.07 8.42
CA GLU A 50 18.19 12.25 7.59
C GLU A 50 17.48 12.22 6.23
N HIS A 51 17.06 11.05 5.75
CA HIS A 51 16.41 10.86 4.46
C HIS A 51 14.89 10.72 4.54
N GLY A 52 14.31 10.60 5.73
CA GLY A 52 12.88 10.40 5.93
C GLY A 52 12.55 9.34 6.98
N LEU A 53 11.27 8.97 7.04
CA LEU A 53 10.75 7.90 7.88
C LEU A 53 10.92 6.55 7.16
N ILE A 54 11.58 5.61 7.83
CA ILE A 54 11.85 4.26 7.33
C ILE A 54 11.42 3.18 8.34
N LEU A 55 11.15 1.97 7.86
CA LEU A 55 10.83 0.84 8.73
C LEU A 55 12.04 0.48 9.62
N ARG A 56 11.81 0.28 10.92
CA ARG A 56 12.85 -0.14 11.86
C ARG A 56 13.44 -1.49 11.42
N GLY A 57 14.77 -1.55 11.33
CA GLY A 57 15.48 -2.77 10.92
C GLY A 57 15.44 -3.07 9.42
N SER A 58 14.96 -2.13 8.60
CA SER A 58 15.12 -2.18 7.14
C SER A 58 16.60 -2.19 6.75
N ASP A 59 16.89 -2.79 5.59
CA ASP A 59 18.23 -2.78 5.02
C ASP A 59 18.67 -1.32 4.75
N PRO A 60 19.86 -0.90 5.21
CA PRO A 60 20.41 0.44 4.94
C PRO A 60 20.48 0.79 3.45
N ALA A 61 20.54 -0.20 2.54
CA ALA A 61 20.47 0.05 1.10
C ALA A 61 19.14 0.73 0.69
N TYR A 62 18.09 0.56 1.49
CA TYR A 62 16.74 1.08 1.25
C TYR A 62 16.37 2.27 2.13
N SER A 63 17.32 2.81 2.90
CA SER A 63 17.03 3.87 3.88
C SER A 63 17.00 5.29 3.30
N ASN A 64 17.31 5.46 2.02
CA ASN A 64 17.39 6.76 1.38
C ASN A 64 16.25 6.96 0.36
N CYS A 65 15.34 7.88 0.67
CA CYS A 65 14.16 8.16 -0.15
C CYS A 65 14.48 8.83 -1.49
N SER A 66 15.68 9.41 -1.64
CA SER A 66 16.03 10.36 -2.70
C SER A 66 16.99 9.81 -3.75
N THR A 67 17.60 8.64 -3.54
CA THR A 67 18.78 8.20 -4.32
C THR A 67 18.53 7.09 -5.34
N TRP A 68 17.31 6.60 -5.53
CA TRP A 68 17.10 5.57 -6.56
C TRP A 68 16.75 6.27 -7.88
N GLU A 69 17.79 6.55 -8.67
CA GLU A 69 17.66 6.84 -10.09
C GLU A 69 17.16 5.57 -10.78
N LEU A 70 15.84 5.50 -11.00
CA LEU A 70 15.23 4.40 -11.73
C LEU A 70 15.29 4.73 -13.21
N SER A 71 15.83 3.80 -14.01
CA SER A 71 15.83 3.98 -15.45
C SER A 71 14.44 3.67 -16.03
N ILE A 72 14.03 4.38 -17.08
CA ILE A 72 12.73 4.15 -17.76
C ILE A 72 12.60 2.69 -18.25
N ASN A 73 13.74 2.02 -18.53
CA ASN A 73 13.79 0.63 -18.98
C ASN A 73 13.48 -0.39 -17.87
N GLU A 74 13.42 0.03 -16.60
CA GLU A 74 13.13 -0.83 -15.46
C GLU A 74 11.64 -0.82 -15.07
N THR A 75 10.80 -0.02 -15.74
CA THR A 75 9.37 0.01 -15.44
C THR A 75 8.69 -1.29 -15.86
N ILE A 76 8.06 -1.98 -14.90
CA ILE A 76 7.34 -3.23 -15.12
C ILE A 76 5.83 -3.05 -15.17
N GLY A 77 5.30 -1.92 -14.71
CA GLY A 77 3.87 -1.66 -14.78
C GLY A 77 3.47 -0.23 -14.40
N TYR A 78 2.35 0.21 -14.95
CA TYR A 78 1.70 1.48 -14.62
C TYR A 78 0.29 1.21 -14.12
N GLY A 79 -0.02 1.67 -12.92
CA GLY A 79 -1.35 1.71 -12.34
C GLY A 79 -1.99 3.10 -12.48
N TRP A 80 -3.09 3.31 -11.77
CA TRP A 80 -3.80 4.59 -11.80
C TRP A 80 -3.10 5.67 -10.96
N SER A 81 -2.49 5.28 -9.85
CA SER A 81 -1.81 6.17 -8.89
C SER A 81 -0.31 5.85 -8.73
N LYS A 82 0.13 4.65 -9.15
CA LYS A 82 1.48 4.15 -8.92
C LYS A 82 2.14 3.64 -10.19
N SER A 83 3.45 3.77 -10.26
CA SER A 83 4.32 3.08 -11.22
C SER A 83 5.16 2.05 -10.47
N VAL A 84 5.41 0.90 -11.09
CA VAL A 84 6.17 -0.19 -10.50
C VAL A 84 7.41 -0.43 -11.33
N HIS A 85 8.56 -0.45 -10.68
CA HIS A 85 9.87 -0.61 -11.32
C HIS A 85 10.63 -1.80 -10.71
N SER A 86 11.40 -2.48 -11.54
CA SER A 86 12.33 -3.52 -11.13
C SER A 86 13.52 -2.88 -10.42
N LEU A 87 13.77 -3.26 -9.16
CA LEU A 87 14.98 -2.85 -8.44
C LEU A 87 16.05 -3.95 -8.49
N SER A 88 15.61 -5.22 -8.53
CA SER A 88 16.47 -6.37 -8.75
C SER A 88 15.66 -7.54 -9.35
N ALA A 89 16.29 -8.70 -9.51
CA ALA A 89 15.58 -9.93 -9.87
C ALA A 89 14.51 -10.34 -8.83
N ALA A 90 14.71 -9.98 -7.55
CA ALA A 90 13.87 -10.42 -6.44
C ALA A 90 13.01 -9.29 -5.84
N THR A 91 13.19 -8.04 -6.26
CA THR A 91 12.54 -6.88 -5.61
C THR A 91 12.03 -5.87 -6.61
N VAL A 92 10.93 -5.21 -6.23
CA VAL A 92 10.31 -4.12 -6.99
C VAL A 92 10.09 -2.92 -6.08
N ILE A 93 10.07 -1.74 -6.69
CA ILE A 93 9.72 -0.48 -6.05
C ILE A 93 8.43 0.07 -6.68
N LYS A 94 7.49 0.50 -5.85
CA LYS A 94 6.32 1.29 -6.23
C LYS A 94 6.56 2.76 -5.91
N ARG A 95 6.25 3.64 -6.89
CA ARG A 95 6.34 5.11 -6.78
C ARG A 95 5.05 5.79 -7.20
N PRO A 96 4.75 7.00 -6.69
CA PRO A 96 3.69 7.83 -7.23
C PRO A 96 3.84 8.02 -8.74
N TYR A 97 2.70 7.97 -9.44
CA TYR A 97 2.63 8.17 -10.88
C TYR A 97 1.74 9.37 -11.17
N LEU A 98 2.37 10.53 -11.34
CA LEU A 98 1.67 11.82 -11.51
C LEU A 98 1.04 11.98 -12.90
N ASP A 99 1.50 11.20 -13.88
CA ASP A 99 0.81 11.06 -15.17
C ASP A 99 -0.34 10.03 -15.13
N GLY A 100 -0.57 9.43 -13.95
CA GLY A 100 -1.61 8.44 -13.70
C GLY A 100 -3.02 9.03 -13.60
N ARG A 101 -4.02 8.19 -13.87
CA ARG A 101 -5.44 8.59 -13.88
C ARG A 101 -5.90 9.21 -12.57
N THR A 102 -5.43 8.74 -11.43
CA THR A 102 -5.84 9.29 -10.12
C THR A 102 -5.45 10.76 -10.01
N PHE A 103 -4.19 11.09 -10.33
CA PHE A 103 -3.70 12.46 -10.28
C PHE A 103 -4.41 13.35 -11.30
N GLN A 104 -4.54 12.87 -12.55
CA GLN A 104 -5.20 13.61 -13.63
C GLN A 104 -6.67 13.89 -13.32
N ASN A 105 -7.40 12.91 -12.75
CA ASN A 105 -8.80 13.09 -12.35
C ASN A 105 -8.93 14.07 -11.18
N CYS A 106 -8.05 13.99 -10.19
CA CYS A 106 -8.01 14.95 -9.10
C CYS A 106 -7.74 16.37 -9.62
N PHE A 107 -6.75 16.53 -10.50
CA PHE A 107 -6.43 17.80 -11.13
C PHE A 107 -7.64 18.39 -11.85
N HIS A 108 -8.30 17.61 -12.71
CA HIS A 108 -9.50 18.08 -13.42
C HIS A 108 -10.64 18.47 -12.47
N THR A 109 -10.82 17.75 -11.35
CA THR A 109 -11.88 18.02 -10.37
C THR A 109 -11.59 19.26 -9.52
N ASN A 110 -10.32 19.61 -9.34
CA ASN A 110 -9.88 20.71 -8.48
C ASN A 110 -9.26 21.88 -9.25
N PHE A 111 -9.30 21.86 -10.59
CA PHE A 111 -8.70 22.89 -11.43
C PHE A 111 -9.24 24.28 -11.06
N GLY A 112 -8.32 25.23 -10.85
CA GLY A 112 -8.65 26.61 -10.47
C GLY A 112 -8.82 26.87 -8.97
N LYS A 113 -8.75 25.85 -8.11
CA LYS A 113 -8.64 26.06 -6.65
C LYS A 113 -7.20 26.40 -6.27
N GLU A 114 -6.97 27.28 -5.31
CA GLU A 114 -5.61 27.68 -4.90
C GLU A 114 -4.77 26.52 -4.34
N ASP A 115 -5.43 25.51 -3.76
CA ASP A 115 -4.81 24.39 -3.05
C ASP A 115 -4.89 23.05 -3.82
N TRP A 116 -5.20 23.09 -5.12
CA TRP A 116 -5.45 21.88 -5.92
C TRP A 116 -4.28 20.89 -5.87
N GLU A 117 -3.04 21.39 -5.91
CA GLU A 117 -1.82 20.57 -5.93
C GLU A 117 -1.68 19.80 -4.61
N LEU A 118 -1.85 20.50 -3.48
CA LEU A 118 -1.84 19.88 -2.15
C LEU A 118 -2.92 18.81 -2.04
N ARG A 119 -4.14 19.08 -2.52
CA ARG A 119 -5.24 18.10 -2.50
C ARG A 119 -4.89 16.82 -3.25
N CYS A 120 -4.36 16.95 -4.47
CA CYS A 120 -4.02 15.79 -5.31
C CYS A 120 -2.80 15.04 -4.79
N HIS A 121 -1.81 15.75 -4.24
CA HIS A 121 -0.65 15.11 -3.63
C HIS A 121 -1.07 14.31 -2.39
N MET A 122 -1.97 14.86 -1.57
CA MET A 122 -2.49 14.20 -0.38
C MET A 122 -3.37 12.98 -0.73
N GLU A 123 -4.12 13.01 -1.82
CA GLU A 123 -4.91 11.86 -2.30
C GLU A 123 -4.00 10.68 -2.67
N ILE A 124 -2.94 10.92 -3.45
CA ILE A 124 -1.98 9.87 -3.79
C ILE A 124 -1.26 9.38 -2.54
N LEU A 125 -0.81 10.29 -1.68
CA LEU A 125 -0.11 9.95 -0.45
C LEU A 125 -0.96 9.05 0.47
N ARG A 126 -2.27 9.32 0.61
CA ARG A 126 -3.18 8.46 1.39
C ARG A 126 -3.12 7.00 0.96
N GLY A 127 -3.18 6.74 -0.34
CA GLY A 127 -3.10 5.38 -0.87
C GLY A 127 -1.79 4.68 -0.50
N PHE A 128 -0.66 5.39 -0.58
CA PHE A 128 0.64 4.86 -0.17
C PHE A 128 0.72 4.57 1.33
N ILE A 129 0.27 5.51 2.17
CA ILE A 129 0.26 5.35 3.62
C ILE A 129 -0.62 4.16 4.02
N ASN A 130 -1.81 4.04 3.42
CA ASN A 130 -2.70 2.93 3.69
C ASN A 130 -2.12 1.59 3.22
N GLU A 131 -1.51 1.54 2.03
CA GLU A 131 -0.85 0.32 1.56
C GLU A 131 0.27 -0.12 2.51
N ILE A 132 1.12 0.81 2.96
CA ILE A 132 2.17 0.52 3.96
C ILE A 132 1.56 -0.02 5.25
N LYS A 133 0.55 0.67 5.80
CA LYS A 133 -0.17 0.25 7.01
C LYS A 133 -0.70 -1.18 6.87
N MET A 134 -1.40 -1.48 5.77
CA MET A 134 -2.03 -2.77 5.55
C MET A 134 -1.01 -3.89 5.36
N LEU A 135 0.11 -3.62 4.65
CA LEU A 135 1.20 -4.57 4.51
C LEU A 135 1.90 -4.86 5.84
N LEU A 136 2.02 -3.87 6.74
CA LEU A 136 2.55 -4.09 8.09
C LEU A 136 1.60 -4.91 8.96
N LEU A 137 0.31 -4.59 8.95
CA LEU A 137 -0.72 -5.32 9.71
C LEU A 137 -0.85 -6.79 9.27
N LEU A 138 -0.64 -7.06 7.98
CA LEU A 138 -0.81 -8.39 7.40
C LEU A 138 0.52 -9.13 7.15
N ARG A 139 1.66 -8.62 7.66
CA ARG A 139 3.02 -9.09 7.32
C ARG A 139 3.31 -10.56 7.59
N ASP A 140 2.61 -11.14 8.56
CA ASP A 140 2.78 -12.55 8.96
C ASP A 140 1.98 -13.51 8.08
N ASN A 141 1.19 -12.98 7.14
CA ASN A 141 0.39 -13.77 6.22
C ASN A 141 1.16 -14.12 4.94
N TYR A 142 1.29 -15.41 4.65
CA TYR A 142 2.03 -15.89 3.48
C TYR A 142 1.34 -15.59 2.12
N ASN A 143 0.04 -15.25 2.12
CA ASN A 143 -0.70 -14.83 0.93
C ASN A 143 -0.65 -13.31 0.71
N VAL A 144 0.17 -12.58 1.46
CA VAL A 144 0.37 -11.13 1.29
C VAL A 144 1.78 -10.89 0.79
N ILE A 145 1.93 -9.98 -0.18
CA ILE A 145 3.24 -9.62 -0.70
C ILE A 145 4.14 -9.10 0.43
N LYS A 146 5.36 -9.62 0.49
CA LYS A 146 6.30 -9.23 1.55
C LYS A 146 6.78 -7.80 1.32
N LEU A 147 6.47 -6.93 2.28
CA LEU A 147 7.09 -5.63 2.42
C LEU A 147 8.56 -5.80 2.85
N ILE A 148 9.48 -5.26 2.06
CA ILE A 148 10.92 -5.29 2.35
C ILE A 148 11.33 -3.99 3.05
N SER A 149 10.87 -2.87 2.50
CA SER A 149 11.10 -1.53 3.04
C SER A 149 10.09 -0.55 2.44
N TYR A 150 10.05 0.65 2.97
CA TYR A 150 9.36 1.79 2.39
C TYR A 150 10.06 3.07 2.86
N CYS A 151 9.81 4.16 2.15
CA CYS A 151 10.42 5.44 2.44
C CYS A 151 9.39 6.56 2.30
N ILE A 152 9.21 7.35 3.36
CA ILE A 152 8.35 8.53 3.36
C ILE A 152 9.25 9.73 3.70
N PRO A 153 9.49 10.68 2.77
CA PRO A 153 10.34 11.82 3.05
C PRO A 153 9.66 12.74 4.08
N ARG A 154 10.44 13.54 4.82
CA ARG A 154 9.93 14.41 5.90
C ARG A 154 8.82 15.36 5.47
N ASN A 155 8.84 15.79 4.21
CA ASN A 155 7.76 16.58 3.62
C ASN A 155 7.18 15.83 2.41
N PRO A 156 6.30 14.84 2.64
CA PRO A 156 5.87 13.90 1.63
C PRO A 156 4.93 14.50 0.60
N TRP A 157 4.22 15.58 0.93
CA TRP A 157 3.39 16.27 -0.05
C TRP A 157 4.24 17.16 -0.99
N LYS A 158 5.37 17.72 -0.54
CA LYS A 158 6.30 18.46 -1.44
C LYS A 158 7.22 17.55 -2.25
N ASN A 159 7.51 16.36 -1.73
CA ASN A 159 8.48 15.42 -2.30
C ASN A 159 7.79 14.08 -2.59
N LEU A 160 6.59 14.13 -3.16
CA LEU A 160 5.74 12.97 -3.36
C LEU A 160 6.44 11.90 -4.20
N GLU A 161 7.20 12.31 -5.22
CA GLU A 161 8.01 11.46 -6.08
C GLU A 161 9.03 10.58 -5.33
N ASN A 162 9.38 10.95 -4.10
CA ASN A 162 10.31 10.22 -3.23
C ASN A 162 9.62 9.27 -2.25
N VAL A 163 8.28 9.18 -2.28
CA VAL A 163 7.53 8.16 -1.53
C VAL A 163 7.68 6.83 -2.25
N ASN A 164 8.13 5.80 -1.53
CA ASN A 164 8.48 4.51 -2.11
C ASN A 164 7.97 3.35 -1.25
N ILE A 165 7.48 2.29 -1.89
CA ILE A 165 7.21 0.99 -1.24
C ILE A 165 8.05 -0.06 -1.96
N ILE A 166 8.85 -0.83 -1.23
CA ILE A 166 9.62 -1.94 -1.77
C ILE A 166 9.01 -3.25 -1.32
N THR A 167 8.71 -4.12 -2.28
CA THR A 167 8.26 -5.47 -2.01
C THR A 167 9.15 -6.49 -2.69
N GLU A 168 9.00 -7.75 -2.31
CA GLU A 168 9.47 -8.83 -3.17
C GLU A 168 8.80 -8.75 -4.55
N ARG A 169 9.46 -9.31 -5.56
CA ARG A 169 8.97 -9.36 -6.94
C ARG A 169 8.14 -10.63 -7.14
N GLY A 170 6.90 -10.46 -7.56
CA GLY A 170 6.07 -11.56 -8.03
C GLY A 170 5.80 -11.51 -9.53
N THR A 171 5.50 -12.67 -10.10
CA THR A 171 5.02 -12.81 -11.48
C THR A 171 3.50 -12.59 -11.50
N PRO A 172 2.98 -11.62 -12.27
CA PRO A 172 1.53 -11.37 -12.32
C PRO A 172 0.73 -12.61 -12.69
N VAL A 173 -0.37 -12.85 -12.00
CA VAL A 173 -1.34 -13.88 -12.40
C VAL A 173 -2.17 -13.33 -13.54
N ASP A 174 -1.67 -13.48 -14.76
CA ASP A 174 -2.39 -13.06 -15.96
C ASP A 174 -3.24 -14.18 -16.59
N LEU A 175 -4.03 -13.80 -17.61
CA LEU A 175 -4.86 -14.76 -18.31
C LEU A 175 -4.02 -15.85 -18.99
N PHE A 176 -2.83 -15.52 -19.48
CA PHE A 176 -1.95 -16.48 -20.15
C PHE A 176 -1.42 -17.51 -19.14
N LEU A 177 -0.97 -17.07 -17.96
CA LEU A 177 -0.59 -17.95 -16.88
C LEU A 177 -1.75 -18.86 -16.49
N LEU A 178 -2.94 -18.32 -16.24
CA LEU A 178 -4.11 -19.11 -15.86
C LEU A 178 -4.45 -20.18 -16.90
N LEU A 179 -4.41 -19.85 -18.19
CA LEU A 179 -4.67 -20.81 -19.27
C LEU A 179 -3.64 -21.95 -19.33
N GLN A 180 -2.41 -21.70 -18.89
CA GLN A 180 -1.35 -22.71 -18.80
C GLN A 180 -1.46 -23.58 -17.54
N LEU A 181 -2.11 -23.10 -16.48
CA LEU A 181 -2.33 -23.88 -15.27
C LEU A 181 -3.39 -24.96 -15.49
N SER A 182 -3.11 -26.16 -14.94
CA SER A 182 -4.09 -27.23 -14.81
C SER A 182 -5.24 -26.86 -13.86
N LEU A 183 -6.36 -27.57 -13.94
CA LEU A 183 -7.49 -27.38 -13.02
C LEU A 183 -7.08 -27.53 -11.56
N SER A 184 -6.24 -28.51 -11.23
CA SER A 184 -5.75 -28.72 -9.87
C SER A 184 -4.88 -27.56 -9.36
N GLN A 185 -4.09 -26.93 -10.23
CA GLN A 185 -3.30 -25.77 -9.86
C GLN A 185 -4.20 -24.56 -9.62
N ARG A 186 -5.17 -24.30 -10.48
CA ARG A 186 -6.15 -23.20 -10.28
C ARG A 186 -6.96 -23.39 -8.99
N ASP A 187 -7.37 -24.62 -8.69
CA ASP A 187 -8.04 -24.96 -7.43
C ASP A 187 -7.13 -24.72 -6.21
N HIS A 188 -5.83 -25.04 -6.30
CA HIS A 188 -4.87 -24.71 -5.25
C HIS A 188 -4.75 -23.19 -5.03
N LEU A 189 -4.65 -22.40 -6.10
CA LEU A 189 -4.64 -20.94 -6.03
C LEU A 189 -5.92 -20.41 -5.35
N PHE A 190 -7.07 -20.92 -5.77
CA PHE A 190 -8.37 -20.57 -5.19
C PHE A 190 -8.42 -20.89 -3.69
N LYS A 191 -8.04 -22.10 -3.28
CA LYS A 191 -8.08 -22.52 -1.88
C LYS A 191 -7.16 -21.67 -1.00
N ALA A 192 -5.94 -21.36 -1.47
CA ALA A 192 -5.01 -20.52 -0.74
C ALA A 192 -5.57 -19.11 -0.53
N LEU A 193 -6.03 -18.46 -1.60
CA LEU A 193 -6.59 -17.10 -1.53
C LEU A 193 -7.92 -17.06 -0.76
N HIS A 194 -8.79 -18.05 -0.93
CA HIS A 194 -10.04 -18.13 -0.17
C HIS A 194 -9.76 -18.34 1.33
N SER A 195 -8.80 -19.18 1.69
CA SER A 195 -8.38 -19.37 3.08
C SER A 195 -7.84 -18.08 3.69
N PHE A 196 -7.15 -17.24 2.92
CA PHE A 196 -6.72 -15.92 3.37
C PHE A 196 -7.91 -15.06 3.80
N PHE A 197 -8.96 -14.95 2.98
CA PHE A 197 -10.14 -14.14 3.32
C PHE A 197 -10.96 -14.74 4.47
N VAL A 198 -11.06 -16.07 4.56
CA VAL A 198 -11.70 -16.75 5.71
C VAL A 198 -10.94 -16.48 7.01
N GLY A 199 -9.60 -16.45 6.95
CA GLY A 199 -8.75 -16.10 8.09
C GLY A 199 -8.77 -14.62 8.48
N ASN A 200 -9.25 -13.75 7.58
CA ASN A 200 -9.33 -12.30 7.78
C ASN A 200 -10.77 -11.79 7.53
N PRO A 201 -11.76 -12.22 8.34
CA PRO A 201 -13.19 -12.00 8.04
C PRO A 201 -13.61 -10.53 8.03
N THR A 202 -12.87 -9.67 8.73
CA THR A 202 -13.10 -8.23 8.81
C THR A 202 -12.38 -7.43 7.72
N LEU A 203 -11.45 -8.05 6.98
CA LEU A 203 -10.71 -7.37 5.91
C LEU A 203 -11.60 -7.15 4.68
N ARG A 204 -11.54 -5.94 4.13
CA ARG A 204 -12.19 -5.56 2.88
C ARG A 204 -11.14 -5.02 1.93
N LEU A 205 -11.12 -5.56 0.72
CA LEU A 205 -10.42 -5.01 -0.43
C LEU A 205 -11.45 -4.34 -1.33
N HIS A 206 -11.33 -3.03 -1.52
CA HIS A 206 -12.15 -2.33 -2.50
C HIS A 206 -11.83 -2.87 -3.90
N ASP A 207 -12.88 -3.23 -4.63
CA ASP A 207 -12.82 -3.75 -5.99
C ASP A 207 -11.71 -4.80 -6.27
N PHE A 208 -11.68 -5.88 -5.47
CA PHE A 208 -10.73 -6.99 -5.68
C PHE A 208 -10.74 -7.52 -7.12
N ARG A 209 -9.56 -7.64 -7.75
CA ARG A 209 -9.40 -8.16 -9.13
C ARG A 209 -8.15 -9.03 -9.27
N ARG A 210 -8.09 -9.83 -10.34
CA ARG A 210 -6.91 -10.65 -10.67
C ARG A 210 -5.61 -9.85 -10.80
N GLN A 211 -5.65 -8.60 -11.24
CA GLN A 211 -4.46 -7.75 -11.36
C GLN A 211 -3.74 -7.52 -10.02
N GLN A 212 -4.44 -7.75 -8.90
CA GLN A 212 -3.89 -7.70 -7.55
C GLN A 212 -3.28 -9.03 -7.10
N LEU A 213 -3.10 -9.99 -8.00
CA LEU A 213 -2.54 -11.31 -7.70
C LEU A 213 -1.20 -11.52 -8.41
N VAL A 214 -0.23 -12.02 -7.66
CA VAL A 214 1.09 -12.42 -8.17
C VAL A 214 1.50 -13.78 -7.60
N MET A 215 2.37 -14.48 -8.31
CA MET A 215 3.05 -15.68 -7.85
C MET A 215 4.46 -15.33 -7.37
N VAL A 216 4.82 -15.77 -6.16
CA VAL A 216 6.19 -15.72 -5.64
C VAL A 216 6.55 -17.10 -5.13
N ASP A 217 7.58 -17.72 -5.69
CA ASP A 217 8.02 -19.08 -5.33
C ASP A 217 6.85 -20.09 -5.29
N ASP A 218 6.04 -20.09 -6.35
CA ASP A 218 4.81 -20.91 -6.51
C ASP A 218 3.70 -20.65 -5.47
N GLN A 219 3.81 -19.59 -4.67
CA GLN A 219 2.77 -19.17 -3.73
C GLN A 219 1.98 -17.96 -4.27
N PRO A 220 0.63 -18.01 -4.25
CA PRO A 220 -0.19 -16.87 -4.64
C PRO A 220 -0.21 -15.81 -3.53
N LYS A 221 0.08 -14.58 -3.92
CA LYS A 221 0.10 -13.42 -3.02
C LYS A 221 -0.75 -12.27 -3.57
N ILE A 222 -1.40 -11.58 -2.66
CA ILE A 222 -2.18 -10.37 -2.93
C ILE A 222 -1.24 -9.16 -2.84
N VAL A 223 -1.40 -8.23 -3.77
CA VAL A 223 -0.71 -6.93 -3.84
C VAL A 223 -1.73 -5.79 -3.87
N ASP A 224 -1.27 -4.55 -3.69
CA ASP A 224 -2.06 -3.32 -3.88
C ASP A 224 -3.20 -3.17 -2.86
N PHE A 225 -2.80 -2.86 -1.62
CA PHE A 225 -3.68 -2.68 -0.45
C PHE A 225 -4.00 -1.22 -0.14
N ASP A 226 -3.84 -0.32 -1.10
CA ASP A 226 -4.05 1.12 -0.90
C ASP A 226 -5.52 1.49 -0.59
N GLU A 227 -6.47 0.69 -1.04
CA GLU A 227 -7.91 0.83 -0.73
C GLU A 227 -8.44 -0.28 0.20
N ALA A 228 -7.55 -0.96 0.93
CA ALA A 228 -7.93 -1.99 1.88
C ALA A 228 -8.28 -1.40 3.25
N TYR A 229 -9.25 -2.00 3.95
CA TYR A 229 -9.66 -1.56 5.29
C TYR A 229 -10.25 -2.71 6.10
N PHE A 230 -10.31 -2.56 7.42
CA PHE A 230 -10.99 -3.48 8.32
C PHE A 230 -12.33 -2.89 8.79
N ILE A 231 -13.32 -3.74 8.99
CA ILE A 231 -14.62 -3.38 9.56
C ILE A 231 -14.89 -4.14 10.86
N ASP A 232 -15.85 -3.68 11.65
CA ASP A 232 -16.22 -4.33 12.92
C ASP A 232 -16.88 -5.70 12.70
N ALA A 233 -16.69 -6.63 13.65
CA ALA A 233 -17.06 -8.04 13.51
C ALA A 233 -18.57 -8.31 13.37
N ASP A 234 -19.44 -7.36 13.75
CA ASP A 234 -20.91 -7.48 13.67
C ASP A 234 -21.49 -7.09 12.29
N SER A 235 -20.62 -6.82 11.32
CA SER A 235 -20.98 -6.43 9.95
C SER A 235 -21.21 -7.63 9.03
N GLU A 236 -21.73 -7.39 7.81
CA GLU A 236 -22.10 -8.36 6.76
C GLU A 236 -20.92 -9.23 6.23
N SER A 237 -20.22 -9.93 7.12
CA SER A 237 -19.06 -10.77 6.82
C SER A 237 -19.41 -11.90 5.87
N ASP A 238 -20.51 -12.62 6.13
CA ASP A 238 -20.92 -13.76 5.30
C ASP A 238 -21.25 -13.34 3.87
N HIS A 239 -21.89 -12.18 3.71
CA HIS A 239 -22.19 -11.63 2.39
C HIS A 239 -20.91 -11.29 1.62
N TYR A 240 -19.95 -10.62 2.28
CA TYR A 240 -18.66 -10.30 1.66
C TYR A 240 -17.86 -11.55 1.30
N GLN A 241 -17.82 -12.57 2.17
CA GLN A 241 -17.14 -13.83 1.88
C GLN A 241 -17.74 -14.53 0.65
N SER A 242 -19.07 -14.49 0.50
CA SER A 242 -19.75 -15.03 -0.69
C SER A 242 -19.34 -14.27 -1.96
N ILE A 243 -19.31 -12.92 -1.92
CA ILE A 243 -18.85 -12.09 -3.04
C ILE A 243 -17.41 -12.42 -3.41
N ILE A 244 -16.50 -12.49 -2.43
CA ILE A 244 -15.09 -12.80 -2.66
C ILE A 244 -14.91 -14.20 -3.25
N LYS A 245 -15.64 -15.20 -2.73
CA LYS A 245 -15.61 -16.55 -3.29
C LYS A 245 -16.00 -16.56 -4.76
N GLN A 246 -17.10 -15.88 -5.12
CA GLN A 246 -17.55 -15.78 -6.51
C GLN A 246 -16.54 -15.03 -7.39
N LYS A 247 -15.99 -13.91 -6.90
CA LYS A 247 -14.92 -13.19 -7.59
C LYS A 247 -13.69 -14.08 -7.83
N LEU A 248 -13.22 -14.80 -6.82
CA LEU A 248 -12.07 -15.72 -6.97
C LEU A 248 -12.33 -16.81 -8.00
N ILE A 249 -13.53 -17.40 -8.02
CA ILE A 249 -13.89 -18.42 -9.03
C ILE A 249 -13.82 -17.83 -10.43
N ALA A 250 -14.39 -16.64 -10.64
CA ALA A 250 -14.40 -15.96 -11.93
C ALA A 250 -12.99 -15.53 -12.37
N GLU A 251 -12.24 -14.88 -11.49
CA GLU A 251 -10.91 -14.33 -11.75
C GLU A 251 -9.84 -15.42 -11.97
N LEU A 252 -10.00 -16.60 -11.35
CA LEU A 252 -9.06 -17.72 -11.45
C LEU A 252 -9.48 -18.80 -12.45
N LEU A 253 -10.61 -18.62 -13.15
CA LEU A 253 -11.15 -19.58 -14.11
C LEU A 253 -11.30 -21.00 -13.52
N VAL A 254 -11.84 -21.07 -12.30
CA VAL A 254 -12.11 -22.32 -11.59
C VAL A 254 -13.50 -22.84 -11.97
N ASN A 255 -13.64 -24.16 -12.07
CA ASN A 255 -14.91 -24.77 -12.40
C ASN A 255 -15.86 -24.78 -11.18
N TYR A 256 -17.08 -24.26 -11.35
CA TYR A 256 -18.08 -24.14 -10.29
C TYR A 256 -18.42 -25.48 -9.63
N THR A 257 -18.47 -26.57 -10.41
CA THR A 257 -18.91 -27.90 -9.95
C THR A 257 -17.97 -28.54 -8.94
N ASP A 258 -16.68 -28.17 -8.96
CA ASP A 258 -15.66 -28.76 -8.06
C ASP A 258 -15.54 -27.99 -6.73
N THR A 259 -16.20 -26.83 -6.59
CA THR A 259 -16.12 -25.96 -5.40
C THR A 259 -17.24 -26.19 -4.37
N GLY A 260 -18.10 -27.19 -4.59
CA GLY A 260 -19.18 -27.57 -3.68
C GLY A 260 -20.36 -26.59 -3.62
N LEU A 261 -20.49 -25.68 -4.60
CA LEU A 261 -21.68 -24.81 -4.72
C LEU A 261 -22.79 -25.60 -5.42
N GLN A 262 -23.72 -26.16 -4.65
CA GLN A 262 -25.03 -26.55 -5.20
C GLN A 262 -25.83 -25.27 -5.52
N HIS A 263 -26.54 -25.30 -6.65
CA HIS A 263 -27.47 -24.26 -7.06
C HIS A 263 -28.58 -24.11 -6.02
N ASP A 264 -28.48 -23.09 -5.17
CA ASP A 264 -29.66 -22.49 -4.57
C ASP A 264 -30.14 -21.40 -5.54
N CYS A 265 -30.93 -21.85 -6.53
CA CYS A 265 -31.80 -21.00 -7.35
C CYS A 265 -33.15 -20.84 -6.66
#